data_AF-Q8C4L1-F1
#
_entry.id   AF-Q8C4L1-F1
#
_cell.length_a   1.000
_cell.length_b   1.000
_cell.length_c   1.000
_cell.angle_alpha   90.00
_cell.angle_beta   90.00
_cell.angle_gamma   90.00
#
_symmetry.space_group_name_H-M   'P 1'
#
loop_
_entity.id
_entity.type
_entity.pdbx_description
1 polymer ?
#
loop_
_entity_poly.entity_id
_entity_poly.type
_entity_poly.pdbx_seq_one_letter_code
_entity_poly.pdbx_strand_id
1 'polypeptide(L)' 'FSSRGIGLPCSTTQGKMSVLKLFNKFAGESLVPSSLSLMHSPPDAQNMSEVSLSPMEISTFRIRLRWT' A
#
# COMPACT_ATOMS: atom_id res chain seq x y z
N PHE A 1 12.33 -7.74 -11.23
CA PHE A 1 11.49 -8.75 -11.91
C PHE A 1 11.31 -8.32 -13.37
N SER A 2 11.40 -9.24 -14.33
CA SER A 2 11.45 -8.91 -15.77
C SER A 2 10.05 -8.67 -16.34
N SER A 3 9.82 -7.53 -16.98
CA SER A 3 8.56 -7.17 -17.67
C SER A 3 8.42 -7.80 -19.07
N ARG A 4 9.16 -8.89 -19.35
CA ARG A 4 9.13 -9.58 -20.64
C ARG A 4 7.70 -10.07 -20.92
N GLY A 5 7.03 -9.43 -21.88
CA GLY A 5 5.70 -9.81 -22.37
C GLY A 5 4.61 -8.73 -22.36
N ILE A 6 4.83 -7.57 -21.73
CA ILE A 6 3.79 -6.51 -21.60
C ILE A 6 3.97 -5.34 -22.58
N GLY A 7 5.02 -5.34 -23.43
CA GLY A 7 5.30 -4.24 -24.37
C GLY A 7 5.72 -2.92 -23.72
N LEU A 8 5.76 -2.87 -22.38
CA LEU A 8 6.24 -1.73 -21.60
C LEU A 8 7.61 -2.07 -20.99
N PRO A 9 8.69 -1.33 -21.32
CA PRO A 9 10.05 -1.62 -20.87
C PRO A 9 10.33 -1.25 -19.40
N CYS A 10 9.30 -1.10 -18.55
CA CYS A 10 9.45 -0.63 -17.18
C CYS A 10 9.47 -1.79 -16.17
N SER A 11 10.42 -1.75 -15.23
CA SER A 11 10.40 -2.64 -14.06
C SER A 11 9.29 -2.21 -13.10
N THR A 12 8.34 -3.10 -12.80
CA THR A 12 7.33 -2.88 -11.75
C THR A 12 7.73 -3.63 -10.49
N THR A 13 7.23 -3.20 -9.33
CA THR A 13 7.37 -3.97 -8.08
C THR A 13 6.41 -5.16 -8.00
N GLN A 14 5.75 -5.51 -9.12
CA GLN A 14 4.66 -6.49 -9.17
C GLN A 14 3.56 -6.21 -8.14
N GLY A 15 3.31 -4.92 -7.87
CA GLY A 15 2.27 -4.49 -6.94
C GLY A 15 2.68 -4.53 -5.47
N LYS A 16 3.89 -4.98 -5.13
CA LYS A 16 4.35 -5.10 -3.75
C LYS A 16 5.09 -3.84 -3.30
N MET A 17 4.71 -3.28 -2.14
CA MET A 17 5.24 -2.01 -1.65
C MET A 17 5.25 -1.93 -0.12
N SER A 18 6.40 -1.53 0.45
CA SER A 18 6.49 -1.21 1.88
C SER A 18 6.05 0.24 2.11
N VAL A 19 5.01 0.42 2.91
CA VAL A 19 4.44 1.75 3.18
C VAL A 19 5.32 2.58 4.11
N LEU A 20 6.03 1.94 5.03
CA LEU A 20 6.97 2.65 5.93
C LEU A 20 8.09 3.36 5.15
N LYS A 21 8.53 2.78 4.02
CA LYS A 21 9.59 3.36 3.18
C LYS A 21 9.11 4.54 2.32
N LEU A 22 7.80 4.78 2.22
CA LEU A 22 7.26 5.93 1.49
C LEU A 22 7.46 7.25 2.24
N PHE A 23 7.51 7.20 3.57
CA PHE A 23 7.52 8.39 4.41
C PHE A 23 8.89 8.58 5.07
N ASN A 24 9.80 9.25 4.37
CA ASN A 24 11.20 9.43 4.83
C ASN A 24 11.37 10.29 6.11
N LYS A 25 10.33 10.98 6.57
CA LYS A 25 10.39 11.90 7.73
C LYS A 25 9.33 11.60 8.79
N PHE A 26 8.59 10.50 8.64
CA PHE A 26 7.54 10.12 9.58
C PHE A 26 7.70 8.67 9.96
N ALA A 27 7.56 8.36 11.24
CA ALA A 27 7.40 6.98 11.69
C ALA A 27 5.95 6.55 11.42
N GLY A 28 5.76 5.45 10.69
CA GLY A 28 4.44 4.83 10.56
C GLY A 28 4.08 4.04 11.80
N GLU A 29 2.99 4.43 12.48
CA GLU A 29 2.50 3.75 13.68
C GLU A 29 1.48 2.66 13.33
N SER A 30 0.58 2.95 12.39
CA SER A 30 -0.42 2.00 11.95
C SER A 30 -0.85 2.23 10.50
N LEU A 31 -1.11 1.15 9.79
CA LEU A 31 -1.70 1.11 8.47
C LEU A 31 -2.85 0.11 8.47
N VAL A 32 -4.08 0.60 8.35
CA VAL A 32 -5.29 -0.22 8.47
C VAL A 32 -6.11 -0.11 7.19
N PRO A 33 -6.51 -1.21 6.54
CA PRO A 33 -7.34 -1.17 5.35
C PRO A 33 -8.73 -0.57 5.62
N SER A 34 -9.32 0.05 4.61
CA SER A 34 -10.62 0.73 4.68
C SER A 34 -11.36 0.60 3.34
N SER A 35 -12.66 0.85 3.32
CA SER A 35 -13.43 1.05 2.09
C SER A 35 -12.89 2.23 1.27
N LEU A 36 -13.14 2.23 -0.05
CA LEU A 36 -12.72 3.29 -0.97
C LEU A 36 -13.16 4.70 -0.52
N SER A 37 -14.34 4.79 0.07
CA SER A 37 -14.91 6.03 0.59
C SER A 37 -14.39 6.44 1.97
N LEU A 38 -13.57 5.60 2.62
CA LEU A 38 -13.12 5.76 4.01
C LEU A 38 -14.24 5.77 5.08
N MET A 39 -15.47 5.44 4.68
CA MET A 39 -16.65 5.43 5.56
C MET A 39 -16.82 4.12 6.33
N HIS A 40 -16.26 3.02 5.82
CA HIS A 40 -16.40 1.70 6.43
C HIS A 40 -15.04 1.06 6.66
N SER A 41 -14.87 0.49 7.86
CA SER A 41 -13.71 -0.33 8.19
C SER A 41 -14.07 -1.80 8.04
N PRO A 42 -13.24 -2.61 7.35
CA PRO A 42 -13.42 -4.05 7.30
C PRO A 42 -13.42 -4.64 8.72
N PRO A 43 -14.25 -5.67 9.01
CA PRO A 43 -14.32 -6.27 10.33
C PRO A 43 -12.99 -6.87 10.79
N ASP A 44 -12.17 -7.38 9.87
CA ASP A 44 -10.87 -8.00 10.14
C ASP A 44 -9.68 -7.08 9.82
N ALA A 45 -9.87 -5.76 9.89
CA ALA A 45 -8.83 -4.81 9.53
C ALA A 45 -7.67 -4.85 10.55
N GLN A 46 -6.57 -5.49 10.16
CA GLN A 46 -5.33 -5.57 10.94
C GLN A 46 -4.30 -4.54 10.48
N ASN A 47 -3.34 -4.26 11.36
CA ASN A 47 -2.21 -3.38 11.07
C ASN A 47 -1.24 -4.09 10.11
N MET A 48 -0.93 -3.45 8.99
CA MET A 48 -0.09 -4.00 7.93
C MET A 48 1.23 -3.23 7.81
N SER A 49 2.30 -3.90 7.39
CA SER A 49 3.60 -3.25 7.10
C SER A 49 3.88 -3.12 5.59
N GLU A 50 3.15 -3.89 4.78
CA GLU A 50 3.35 -4.05 3.35
C GLU A 50 2.01 -4.17 2.64
N VAL A 51 1.93 -3.59 1.44
CA VAL A 51 0.75 -3.60 0.59
C VAL A 51 1.10 -4.35 -0.69
N SER A 52 0.19 -5.21 -1.15
CA SER A 52 0.26 -5.86 -2.46
C SER A 52 -0.98 -5.48 -3.26
N LEU A 53 -0.80 -5.07 -4.52
CA LEU A 53 -1.89 -4.67 -5.41
C LEU A 53 -1.85 -5.49 -6.69
N SER A 54 -3.00 -6.00 -7.07
CA SER A 54 -3.21 -6.59 -8.39
C SER A 54 -3.25 -5.49 -9.46
N PRO A 55 -3.00 -5.80 -10.73
CA PRO A 55 -3.17 -4.84 -11.82
C PRO A 55 -4.57 -4.22 -11.79
N MET A 56 -4.65 -2.89 -11.90
CA MET A 56 -5.89 -2.11 -11.83
C MET A 56 -6.64 -2.17 -10.49
N GLU A 57 -6.03 -2.70 -9.43
CA GLU A 57 -6.60 -2.70 -8.09
C GLU A 57 -6.43 -1.33 -7.42
N ILE A 58 -7.49 -0.86 -6.76
CA ILE A 58 -7.46 0.34 -5.91
C ILE A 58 -7.84 -0.10 -4.50
N SER A 59 -6.89 0.04 -3.59
CA SER A 59 -7.09 -0.28 -2.17
C SER A 59 -6.77 0.94 -1.32
N THR A 60 -7.61 1.19 -0.31
CA THR A 60 -7.56 2.38 0.54
C THR A 60 -7.17 2.02 1.96
N PHE A 61 -6.31 2.83 2.55
CA PHE A 61 -5.76 2.58 3.88
C PHE A 61 -5.81 3.85 4.72
N ARG A 62 -6.12 3.70 6.01
CA ARG A 62 -5.95 4.73 7.03
C ARG A 62 -4.56 4.56 7.63
N ILE A 63 -3.77 5.63 7.57
CA ILE A 63 -2.41 5.65 8.12
C ILE A 63 -2.33 6.60 9.32
N ARG A 64 -1.64 6.17 10.38
CA ARG A 64 -1.23 7.05 11.49
C ARG A 64 0.28 7.24 11.40
N LEU A 65 0.67 8.50 11.30
CA LEU A 65 2.06 8.93 11.19
C LEU A 65 2.43 9.72 12.44
N ARG A 66 3.64 9.48 12.96
CA ARG A 66 4.24 10.29 14.01
C ARG A 66 5.39 11.10 13.45
N TRP A 67 5.43 12.39 13.77
CA TRP A 67 6.61 13.20 13.52
C TRP A 67 7.77 12.69 14.39
N THR A 68 8.94 12.52 13.79
CA THR A 68 10.20 12.13 14.45
C THR A 68 11.15 13.30 14.52
#